data_AF-R5MQ29-F1
#
_entry.id   AF-R5MQ29-F1
#
_cell.length_a   1.000
_cell.length_b   1.000
_cell.length_c   1.000
_cell.angle_alpha   90.00
_cell.angle_beta   90.00
_cell.angle_gamma   90.00
#
_symmetry.space_group_name_H-M   'P 1'
#
loop_
_entity.id
_entity.type
_entity.pdbx_description
1 polymer ?
#
loop_
_entity_poly.entity_id
_entity_poly.type
_entity_poly.pdbx_seq_one_letter_code
_entity_poly.pdbx_strand_id
1 'polypeptide(L)'
;MKNLMKAITMATLLVAMTSCGLYDTAGQRAQLMENLHEGMTKREVVAILGNPEFRRSNNGIEQWEFHKTHFSGAQTVILLDFRNDKVISFDSYDGNYPSPAYPPIAICPPAPAGSNSSLPASTDDQVWFRELCQRVKEKPFKDGRLDVLRNAARQSDFTCDEIVQLMKIFNSDDERLEALVILEPTIIDRQNADRIINSMTFISGEEKARNILNTKHSSSRLYTDAEINTLYDRVKNAFPSSEQLKTLETGLNSRNITCKQCVKLLSICDFDSERMKFLQVMAPHIYDCHNQQIIIDTMDFPSEKDEVRQLIQRYCK
;
A
#
# COMPACT_ATOMS: atom_id res chain seq x y z
N MET A 1 -13.22 -41.50 53.85
CA MET A 1 -13.84 -41.65 52.51
C MET A 1 -14.27 -40.32 51.89
N LYS A 2 -15.05 -39.47 52.57
CA LYS A 2 -15.51 -38.16 52.02
C LYS A 2 -14.38 -37.22 51.58
N ASN A 3 -13.27 -37.16 52.32
CA ASN A 3 -12.14 -36.28 51.98
C ASN A 3 -11.28 -36.83 50.81
N LEU A 4 -11.24 -38.16 50.64
CA LEU A 4 -10.56 -38.82 49.53
C LEU A 4 -11.35 -38.62 48.23
N MET A 5 -12.69 -38.75 48.27
CA MET A 5 -13.54 -38.44 47.12
C MET A 5 -13.40 -36.99 46.68
N LYS A 6 -13.32 -36.03 47.62
CA LYS A 6 -13.12 -34.60 47.33
C LYS A 6 -11.74 -34.31 46.70
N ALA A 7 -10.69 -34.97 47.19
CA ALA A 7 -9.35 -34.84 46.61
C ALA A 7 -9.29 -35.41 45.18
N ILE A 8 -9.95 -36.56 44.95
CA ILE A 8 -10.04 -37.18 43.62
C ILE A 8 -10.85 -36.29 42.66
N THR A 9 -11.97 -35.71 43.11
CA THR A 9 -12.78 -34.79 42.27
C THR A 9 -12.02 -33.51 41.93
N MET A 10 -11.24 -32.95 42.86
CA MET A 10 -10.44 -31.75 42.61
C MET A 10 -9.25 -32.04 41.67
N ALA A 11 -8.62 -33.22 41.78
CA ALA A 11 -7.58 -33.66 40.87
C ALA A 11 -8.11 -33.91 39.44
N THR A 12 -9.30 -34.50 39.29
CA THR A 12 -9.92 -34.66 37.96
C THR A 12 -10.35 -33.34 37.33
N LEU A 13 -10.72 -32.33 38.13
CA LEU A 13 -11.09 -31.00 37.63
C LEU A 13 -9.86 -30.20 37.18
N LEU A 14 -8.72 -30.38 37.85
CA LEU A 14 -7.44 -29.76 37.47
C LEU A 14 -6.85 -30.36 36.18
N VAL A 15 -7.01 -31.67 35.95
CA VAL A 15 -6.54 -32.33 34.71
C VAL A 15 -7.41 -31.96 33.50
N ALA A 16 -8.71 -31.70 33.70
CA ALA A 16 -9.64 -31.35 32.63
C ALA A 16 -9.46 -29.92 32.07
N MET A 17 -8.82 -29.01 32.82
CA MET A 17 -8.55 -27.65 32.32
C MET A 17 -7.24 -27.51 31.53
N THR A 18 -6.42 -28.56 31.47
CA THR A 18 -5.09 -28.51 30.82
C THR A 18 -4.96 -29.38 29.56
N SER A 19 -5.96 -30.20 29.20
CA SER A 19 -5.69 -31.33 28.29
C SER A 19 -6.11 -31.19 26.83
N CYS A 20 -6.81 -30.14 26.39
CA CYS A 20 -7.29 -30.07 25.00
C CYS A 20 -6.54 -29.09 24.09
N GLY A 21 -5.74 -28.16 24.62
CA GLY A 21 -5.00 -27.19 23.79
C GLY A 21 -3.62 -27.67 23.30
N LEU A 22 -3.03 -28.68 23.95
CA LEU A 22 -1.64 -29.08 23.71
C LEU A 22 -1.45 -29.99 22.49
N TYR A 23 -2.52 -30.67 22.04
CA TYR A 23 -2.47 -31.58 20.89
C TYR A 23 -3.02 -30.95 19.60
N ASP A 24 -3.60 -29.75 19.68
CA ASP A 24 -4.10 -29.04 18.51
C ASP A 24 -2.96 -28.32 17.78
N THR A 25 -2.38 -29.03 16.82
CA THR A 25 -1.30 -28.50 15.97
C THR A 25 -1.80 -27.34 15.10
N ALA A 26 -3.08 -27.33 14.70
CA ALA A 26 -3.66 -26.23 13.93
C ALA A 26 -3.82 -24.98 14.80
N GLY A 27 -4.28 -25.14 16.04
CA GLY A 27 -4.32 -24.06 17.03
C GLY A 27 -2.94 -23.46 17.33
N GLN A 28 -1.91 -24.29 17.50
CA GLN A 28 -0.54 -23.83 17.72
C GLN A 28 0.03 -23.08 16.49
N ARG A 29 -0.29 -23.51 15.27
CA ARG A 29 0.06 -22.79 14.03
C ARG A 29 -0.64 -21.43 13.95
N ALA A 30 -1.95 -21.40 14.21
CA ALA A 30 -2.73 -20.16 14.18
C ALA A 30 -2.21 -19.13 15.19
N GLN A 31 -1.85 -19.56 16.41
CA GLN A 31 -1.29 -18.68 17.43
C GLN A 31 0.08 -18.11 17.05
N LEU A 32 0.94 -18.89 16.38
CA LEU A 32 2.21 -18.38 15.88
C LEU A 32 2.00 -17.33 14.78
N MET A 33 1.04 -17.55 13.88
CA MET A 33 0.73 -16.63 12.79
C MET A 33 0.01 -15.36 13.26
N GLU A 34 -0.83 -15.43 14.29
CA GLU A 34 -1.52 -14.27 14.88
C GLU A 34 -0.54 -13.24 15.44
N ASN A 35 0.59 -13.69 15.98
CA ASN A 35 1.63 -12.83 16.51
C ASN A 35 2.55 -12.26 15.42
N LEU A 36 2.42 -12.66 14.16
CA LEU A 36 3.25 -12.17 13.06
C LEU A 36 2.44 -11.23 12.16
N HIS A 37 3.03 -10.11 11.78
CA HIS A 37 2.42 -9.20 10.81
C HIS A 37 3.48 -8.45 10.00
N GLU A 38 3.07 -7.98 8.82
CA GLU A 38 3.89 -7.09 8.00
C GLU A 38 4.27 -5.82 8.77
N GLY A 39 5.49 -5.34 8.55
CA GLY A 39 6.05 -4.17 9.21
C GLY A 39 6.85 -4.47 10.48
N MET A 40 6.75 -5.67 11.06
CA MET A 40 7.57 -6.09 12.20
C MET A 40 9.06 -5.98 11.90
N THR A 41 9.83 -5.50 12.87
CA THR A 41 11.28 -5.47 12.80
C THR A 41 11.88 -6.85 12.98
N LYS A 42 13.11 -7.07 12.48
CA LYS A 42 13.86 -8.31 12.76
C LYS A 42 13.97 -8.59 14.25
N ARG A 43 14.10 -7.55 15.08
CA ARG A 43 14.20 -7.70 16.54
C ARG A 43 12.91 -8.21 17.17
N GLU A 44 11.76 -7.71 16.71
CA GLU A 44 10.45 -8.20 17.16
C GLU A 44 10.23 -9.64 16.72
N VAL A 45 10.58 -9.97 15.47
CA VAL A 45 10.53 -11.36 14.99
C VAL A 45 11.40 -12.27 15.84
N VAL A 46 12.62 -11.87 16.19
CA VAL A 46 13.50 -12.66 17.08
C VAL A 46 12.91 -12.80 18.48
N ALA A 47 12.22 -11.78 18.99
CA ALA A 47 11.57 -11.86 20.29
C ALA A 47 10.41 -12.88 20.30
N ILE A 48 9.73 -13.07 19.16
CA ILE A 48 8.58 -13.97 19.02
C ILE A 48 9.02 -15.39 18.63
N LEU A 49 9.87 -15.50 17.62
CA LEU A 49 10.28 -16.78 17.01
C LEU A 49 11.68 -17.23 17.42
N GLY A 50 12.47 -16.42 18.13
CA GLY A 50 13.87 -16.74 18.40
C GLY A 50 14.77 -16.52 17.18
N ASN A 51 15.91 -17.21 17.13
CA ASN A 51 16.82 -17.09 15.99
C ASN A 51 16.38 -17.98 14.82
N PRO A 52 16.52 -17.52 13.57
CA PRO A 52 16.22 -18.33 12.40
C PRO A 52 17.29 -19.41 12.19
N GLU A 53 16.86 -20.57 11.69
CA GLU A 53 17.72 -21.67 11.29
C GLU A 53 18.47 -21.36 9.99
N PHE A 54 17.81 -20.70 9.03
CA PHE A 54 18.42 -20.31 7.76
C PHE A 54 18.12 -18.86 7.39
N ARG A 55 19.08 -18.25 6.67
CA ARG A 55 18.95 -16.91 6.10
C ARG A 55 19.47 -16.93 4.68
N ARG A 56 18.75 -16.27 3.77
CA ARG A 56 19.16 -16.07 2.37
C ARG A 56 18.85 -14.64 1.97
N SER A 57 19.72 -14.04 1.16
CA SER A 57 19.53 -12.67 0.67
C SER A 57 19.64 -12.66 -0.83
N ASN A 58 18.64 -12.06 -1.50
CA ASN A 58 18.62 -11.90 -2.94
C ASN A 58 17.97 -10.55 -3.28
N ASN A 59 18.63 -9.75 -4.11
CA ASN A 59 18.09 -8.47 -4.62
C ASN A 59 17.52 -7.53 -3.53
N GLY A 60 18.21 -7.42 -2.40
CA GLY A 60 17.80 -6.52 -1.30
C GLY A 60 16.61 -7.02 -0.46
N ILE A 61 16.15 -8.25 -0.71
CA ILE A 61 15.23 -8.97 0.17
C ILE A 61 16.05 -10.00 0.94
N GLU A 62 15.94 -9.97 2.26
CA GLU A 62 16.51 -11.00 3.13
C GLU A 62 15.38 -11.91 3.60
N GLN A 63 15.42 -13.19 3.26
CA GLN A 63 14.46 -14.19 3.70
C GLN A 63 15.04 -14.99 4.86
N TRP A 64 14.27 -15.11 5.94
CA TRP A 64 14.57 -15.96 7.09
C TRP A 64 13.63 -17.14 7.12
N GLU A 65 14.16 -18.29 7.49
CA GLU A 65 13.41 -19.54 7.62
C GLU A 65 13.50 -20.04 9.06
N PHE A 66 12.34 -20.36 9.63
CA PHE A 66 12.20 -20.85 10.99
C PHE A 66 11.57 -22.23 11.03
N HIS A 67 12.11 -23.14 11.84
CA HIS A 67 11.55 -24.48 12.02
C HIS A 67 10.97 -24.62 13.44
N LYS A 68 9.66 -24.84 13.53
CA LYS A 68 8.93 -25.00 14.80
C LYS A 68 8.44 -26.41 14.97
N THR A 69 8.89 -27.06 16.04
CA THR A 69 8.41 -28.39 16.44
C THR A 69 7.28 -28.23 17.45
N HIS A 70 6.10 -28.71 17.10
CA HIS A 70 4.91 -28.73 17.96
C HIS A 70 4.98 -29.90 18.94
N PHE A 71 4.19 -29.86 20.01
CA PHE A 71 4.20 -30.94 21.02
C PHE A 71 3.79 -32.31 20.45
N SER A 72 3.00 -32.31 19.37
CA SER A 72 2.62 -33.50 18.60
C SER A 72 3.78 -34.14 17.83
N GLY A 73 4.94 -33.48 17.76
CA GLY A 73 6.06 -33.85 16.90
C GLY A 73 5.94 -33.35 15.46
N ALA A 74 4.82 -32.70 15.10
CA ALA A 74 4.68 -32.06 13.79
C ALA A 74 5.63 -30.87 13.66
N GLN A 75 6.14 -30.64 12.46
CA GLN A 75 6.96 -29.46 12.16
C GLN A 75 6.16 -28.41 11.39
N THR A 76 6.49 -27.14 11.63
CA THR A 76 6.04 -26.01 10.82
C THR A 76 7.27 -25.23 10.39
N VAL A 77 7.34 -24.99 9.08
CA VAL A 77 8.33 -24.08 8.51
C VAL A 77 7.66 -22.73 8.32
N ILE A 78 8.33 -21.67 8.75
CA ILE A 78 7.88 -20.28 8.59
C ILE A 78 8.92 -19.55 7.75
N LEU A 79 8.48 -18.91 6.69
CA LEU A 79 9.30 -18.06 5.83
C LEU A 79 8.92 -16.60 6.05
N LEU A 80 9.92 -15.74 6.23
CA LEU A 80 9.74 -14.31 6.47
C LEU A 80 10.67 -13.53 5.53
N ASP A 81 10.10 -12.67 4.70
CA ASP A 81 10.85 -11.76 3.84
C ASP A 81 11.01 -10.41 4.49
N PHE A 82 12.24 -9.90 4.50
CA PHE A 82 12.60 -8.61 5.05
C PHE A 82 13.12 -7.66 3.98
N ARG A 83 12.71 -6.40 4.09
CA ARG A 83 13.31 -5.28 3.36
C ARG A 83 13.42 -4.08 4.30
N ASN A 84 14.57 -3.42 4.31
CA ASN A 84 14.84 -2.27 5.21
C ASN A 84 14.52 -2.58 6.68
N ASP A 85 14.95 -3.75 7.15
CA ASP A 85 14.77 -4.25 8.53
C ASP A 85 13.32 -4.59 8.95
N LYS A 86 12.36 -4.54 8.02
CA LYS A 86 10.95 -4.85 8.30
C LYS A 86 10.44 -6.05 7.49
N VAL A 87 9.54 -6.83 8.09
CA VAL A 87 8.80 -7.92 7.43
C VAL A 87 7.93 -7.32 6.32
N ILE A 88 8.05 -7.85 5.11
CA ILE A 88 7.24 -7.46 3.95
C ILE A 88 6.34 -8.59 3.44
N SER A 89 6.61 -9.82 3.83
CA SER A 89 5.78 -10.99 3.52
C SER A 89 6.15 -12.13 4.47
N PHE A 90 5.19 -13.00 4.76
CA PHE A 90 5.45 -14.23 5.48
C PHE A 90 4.50 -15.33 5.03
N ASP A 91 4.99 -16.56 5.09
CA ASP A 91 4.23 -17.76 4.79
C ASP A 91 4.58 -18.87 5.79
N SER A 92 3.71 -19.85 5.96
CA SER A 92 3.99 -21.02 6.77
C SER A 92 3.36 -22.28 6.19
N TYR A 93 4.12 -23.37 6.25
CA TYR A 93 3.67 -24.66 5.75
C TYR A 93 4.08 -25.80 6.68
N ASP A 94 3.49 -26.96 6.43
CA ASP A 94 3.75 -28.18 7.19
C ASP A 94 5.14 -28.75 6.83
N GLY A 95 6.04 -28.82 7.82
CA GLY A 95 7.43 -29.26 7.63
C GLY A 95 7.59 -30.78 7.47
N ASN A 96 6.53 -31.56 7.67
CA ASN A 96 6.55 -33.00 7.40
C ASN A 96 6.39 -33.33 5.90
N TYR A 97 6.12 -32.33 5.06
CA TYR A 97 6.07 -32.44 3.61
C TYR A 97 7.28 -31.71 3.00
N PRO A 98 7.87 -32.22 1.91
CA PRO A 98 8.93 -31.50 1.22
C PRO A 98 8.41 -30.12 0.81
N SER A 99 9.26 -29.10 0.98
CA SER A 99 9.00 -27.71 0.55
C SER A 99 8.23 -27.71 -0.77
N PRO A 100 7.17 -26.89 -0.94
CA PRO A 100 6.60 -26.66 -2.25
C PRO A 100 7.76 -26.33 -3.20
N ALA A 101 7.95 -27.16 -4.22
CA ALA A 101 8.91 -26.85 -5.26
C ALA A 101 8.43 -25.53 -5.87
N TYR A 102 9.22 -24.47 -5.72
CA TYR A 102 9.07 -23.29 -6.56
C TYR A 102 8.86 -23.77 -8.00
N PRO A 103 7.90 -23.22 -8.76
CA PRO A 103 7.73 -23.62 -10.14
C PRO A 103 9.09 -23.53 -10.84
N PRO A 104 9.51 -24.57 -11.58
CA PRO A 104 10.79 -24.52 -12.26
C PRO A 104 10.76 -23.28 -13.16
N ILE A 105 11.71 -22.38 -12.96
CA ILE A 105 12.00 -21.31 -13.91
C ILE A 105 12.13 -22.02 -15.25
N ALA A 106 11.31 -21.63 -16.24
CA ALA A 106 11.43 -22.15 -17.59
C ALA A 106 12.87 -21.90 -18.06
N ILE A 107 13.68 -22.97 -18.10
CA ILE A 107 15.04 -22.90 -18.61
C ILE A 107 14.90 -22.81 -20.13
N CYS A 108 14.91 -21.58 -20.65
CA CYS A 108 15.12 -21.36 -22.07
C CYS A 108 16.45 -22.03 -22.49
N PRO A 109 16.51 -22.71 -23.65
CA PRO A 109 17.75 -23.28 -24.14
C PRO A 109 18.86 -22.23 -24.19
N PRO A 110 20.11 -22.57 -23.85
CA PRO A 110 21.20 -21.62 -23.80
C PRO A 110 21.47 -21.07 -25.21
N ALA A 111 21.34 -19.74 -25.34
CA ALA A 111 21.90 -19.02 -26.47
C ALA A 111 23.43 -19.22 -26.50
N PRO A 112 24.05 -19.29 -27.69
CA PRO A 112 25.45 -19.64 -27.83
C PRO A 112 26.36 -18.74 -26.99
N ALA A 113 27.34 -19.39 -26.36
CA ALA A 113 28.26 -18.80 -25.39
C ALA A 113 28.90 -17.50 -25.89
N GLY A 114 28.55 -16.40 -25.23
CA GLY A 114 29.19 -15.10 -25.37
C GLY A 114 29.28 -14.42 -24.02
N SER A 115 30.44 -14.55 -23.38
CA SER A 115 30.98 -13.73 -22.29
C SER A 115 30.12 -13.47 -21.05
N ASN A 116 30.62 -14.01 -19.93
CA ASN A 116 30.27 -13.60 -18.57
C ASN A 116 30.23 -12.07 -18.42
N SER A 117 29.08 -11.53 -18.05
CA SER A 117 28.97 -10.28 -17.29
C SER A 117 27.65 -10.31 -16.53
N SER A 118 27.72 -10.00 -15.25
CA SER A 118 26.62 -9.78 -14.32
C SER A 118 25.43 -9.13 -15.04
N LEU A 119 24.24 -9.74 -14.99
CA LEU A 119 23.03 -9.12 -15.53
C LEU A 119 22.81 -7.78 -14.81
N PRO A 120 22.95 -6.64 -15.50
CA PRO A 120 22.61 -5.35 -14.95
C PRO A 120 21.09 -5.29 -14.76
N ALA A 121 20.61 -4.59 -13.73
CA ALA A 121 19.32 -3.92 -13.87
C ALA A 121 19.34 -3.21 -15.23
N SER A 122 18.36 -3.51 -16.10
CA SER A 122 18.27 -3.06 -17.49
C SER A 122 19.18 -1.85 -17.74
N THR A 123 20.36 -2.07 -18.35
CA THR A 123 21.38 -1.02 -18.53
C THR A 123 20.79 0.22 -19.18
N ASP A 124 19.78 0.02 -20.02
CA ASP A 124 19.06 1.06 -20.73
C ASP A 124 18.34 2.02 -19.77
N ASP A 125 17.80 1.52 -18.64
CA ASP A 125 17.09 2.35 -17.65
C ASP A 125 18.03 3.32 -16.94
N GLN A 126 19.17 2.81 -16.47
CA GLN A 126 20.19 3.66 -15.85
C GLN A 126 20.90 4.56 -16.87
N VAL A 127 21.03 4.13 -18.13
CA VAL A 127 21.64 4.92 -19.21
C VAL A 127 20.73 6.07 -19.58
N TRP A 128 19.43 5.84 -19.85
CA TRP A 128 18.53 6.93 -20.23
C TRP A 128 18.37 7.95 -19.10
N PHE A 129 18.31 7.51 -17.84
CA PHE A 129 18.19 8.42 -16.71
C PHE A 129 19.45 9.28 -16.53
N ARG A 130 20.63 8.69 -16.76
CA ARG A 130 21.90 9.43 -16.79
C ARG A 130 21.95 10.45 -17.92
N GLU A 131 21.48 10.08 -19.11
CA GLU A 131 21.37 10.99 -20.25
C GLU A 131 20.36 12.11 -20.00
N LEU A 132 19.24 11.84 -19.34
CA LEU A 132 18.30 12.87 -18.89
C LEU A 132 19.01 13.85 -17.95
N CYS A 133 19.67 13.34 -16.90
CA CYS A 133 20.43 14.17 -15.97
C CYS A 133 21.45 15.06 -16.69
N GLN A 134 22.16 14.51 -17.69
CA GLN A 134 23.12 15.24 -18.50
C GLN A 134 22.45 16.33 -19.36
N ARG A 135 21.35 16.01 -20.05
CA ARG A 135 20.57 16.98 -20.85
C ARG A 135 20.04 18.13 -20.02
N VAL A 136 19.64 17.86 -18.77
CA VAL A 136 19.23 18.92 -17.83
C VAL A 136 20.44 19.79 -17.46
N LYS A 137 21.59 19.19 -17.13
CA LYS A 137 22.81 19.95 -16.78
C LYS A 137 23.34 20.83 -17.90
N GLU A 138 23.24 20.38 -19.15
CA GLU A 138 23.72 21.10 -20.34
C GLU A 138 22.94 22.38 -20.64
N LYS A 139 21.72 22.52 -20.11
CA LYS A 139 20.95 23.75 -20.28
C LYS A 139 21.55 24.85 -19.38
N PRO A 140 21.93 26.01 -19.97
CA PRO A 140 22.59 27.08 -19.22
C PRO A 140 21.63 27.84 -18.28
N PHE A 141 20.34 27.88 -18.62
CA PHE A 141 19.32 28.62 -17.87
C PHE A 141 18.26 27.71 -17.27
N LYS A 142 17.72 28.13 -16.12
CA LYS A 142 16.69 27.43 -15.35
C LYS A 142 15.50 26.99 -16.22
N ASP A 143 14.93 27.88 -17.01
CA ASP A 143 13.72 27.57 -17.80
C ASP A 143 13.96 26.44 -18.80
N GLY A 144 15.13 26.41 -19.44
CA GLY A 144 15.52 25.32 -20.33
C GLY A 144 15.69 23.98 -19.59
N ARG A 145 16.16 23.99 -18.34
CA ARG A 145 16.22 22.80 -17.48
C ARG A 145 14.83 22.27 -17.17
N LEU A 146 13.92 23.16 -16.76
CA LEU A 146 12.53 22.81 -16.45
C LEU A 146 11.79 22.28 -17.68
N ASP A 147 12.04 22.80 -18.89
CA ASP A 147 11.45 22.26 -20.12
C ASP A 147 11.88 20.84 -20.45
N VAL A 148 13.15 20.50 -20.19
CA VAL A 148 13.64 19.12 -20.32
C VAL A 148 12.90 18.21 -19.34
N LEU A 149 12.71 18.64 -18.09
CA LEU A 149 11.93 17.89 -17.09
C LEU A 149 10.46 17.73 -17.49
N ARG A 150 9.80 18.79 -18.01
CA ARG A 150 8.40 18.72 -18.47
C ARG A 150 8.20 17.68 -19.57
N ASN A 151 9.16 17.59 -20.49
CA ASN A 151 9.09 16.60 -21.56
C ASN A 151 9.32 15.18 -21.04
N ALA A 152 10.26 15.01 -20.11
CA ALA A 152 10.52 13.70 -19.49
C ALA A 152 9.33 13.21 -18.65
N ALA A 153 8.72 14.09 -17.85
CA ALA A 153 7.56 13.80 -17.01
C ALA A 153 6.28 13.43 -17.81
N ARG A 154 6.26 13.67 -19.13
CA ARG A 154 5.16 13.22 -20.01
C ARG A 154 5.34 11.79 -20.52
N GLN A 155 6.55 11.25 -20.42
CA GLN A 155 6.95 10.01 -21.09
C GLN A 155 7.42 8.94 -20.12
N SER A 156 7.70 9.31 -18.87
CA SER A 156 8.31 8.41 -17.90
C SER A 156 7.87 8.77 -16.49
N ASP A 157 7.79 7.72 -15.67
CA ASP A 157 7.61 7.84 -14.24
C ASP A 157 8.97 7.73 -13.53
N PHE A 158 9.05 8.26 -12.31
CA PHE A 158 10.30 8.39 -11.56
C PHE A 158 10.16 7.93 -10.11
N THR A 159 11.23 7.38 -9.57
CA THR A 159 11.37 7.17 -8.13
C THR A 159 11.67 8.48 -7.40
N CYS A 160 11.40 8.53 -6.09
CA CYS A 160 11.80 9.63 -5.22
C CYS A 160 13.31 9.87 -5.28
N ASP A 161 14.13 8.82 -5.41
CA ASP A 161 15.59 8.95 -5.52
C ASP A 161 16.03 9.62 -6.83
N GLU A 162 15.38 9.25 -7.94
CA GLU A 162 15.62 9.88 -9.24
C GLU A 162 15.19 11.35 -9.23
N ILE A 163 14.05 11.66 -8.62
CA ILE A 163 13.60 13.04 -8.47
C ILE A 163 14.58 13.85 -7.60
N VAL A 164 15.08 13.29 -6.50
CA VAL A 164 16.13 13.94 -5.68
C VAL A 164 17.39 14.20 -6.51
N GLN A 165 17.80 13.27 -7.38
CA GLN A 165 18.95 13.47 -8.26
C GLN A 165 18.73 14.59 -9.28
N LEU A 166 17.54 14.67 -9.88
CA LEU A 166 17.16 15.76 -10.81
C LEU A 166 17.09 17.11 -10.09
N MET A 167 16.53 17.15 -8.88
CA MET A 167 16.45 18.38 -8.07
C MET A 167 17.84 18.88 -7.67
N LYS A 168 18.80 17.99 -7.38
CA LYS A 168 20.18 18.38 -7.05
C LYS A 168 20.92 19.11 -8.18
N ILE A 169 20.39 19.14 -9.41
CA ILE A 169 20.93 19.93 -10.52
C ILE A 169 20.65 21.44 -10.33
N PHE A 170 19.67 21.80 -9.50
CA PHE A 170 19.29 23.17 -9.20
C PHE A 170 19.99 23.70 -7.94
N ASN A 171 20.30 25.00 -7.96
CA ASN A 171 21.21 25.60 -6.98
C ASN A 171 20.49 26.07 -5.72
N SER A 172 19.21 26.41 -5.81
CA SER A 172 18.40 26.91 -4.69
C SER A 172 17.18 26.04 -4.44
N ASP A 173 16.66 26.09 -3.21
CA ASP A 173 15.44 25.37 -2.85
C ASP A 173 14.23 25.86 -3.67
N ASP A 174 14.13 27.16 -3.98
CA ASP A 174 13.04 27.68 -4.83
C ASP A 174 13.07 27.06 -6.24
N GLU A 175 14.26 26.91 -6.84
CA GLU A 175 14.41 26.22 -8.14
C GLU A 175 14.09 24.72 -8.02
N ARG A 176 14.49 24.07 -6.93
CA ARG A 176 14.17 22.66 -6.65
C ARG A 176 12.67 22.45 -6.50
N LEU A 177 11.97 23.39 -5.88
CA LEU A 177 10.51 23.36 -5.72
C LEU A 177 9.80 23.53 -7.07
N GLU A 178 10.29 24.42 -7.95
CA GLU A 178 9.76 24.53 -9.32
C GLU A 178 9.92 23.23 -10.11
N ALA A 179 11.07 22.56 -9.98
CA ALA A 179 11.30 21.25 -10.58
C ALA A 179 10.39 20.16 -9.97
N LEU A 180 10.19 20.19 -8.65
CA LEU A 180 9.34 19.25 -7.95
C LEU A 180 7.87 19.36 -8.39
N VAL A 181 7.35 20.55 -8.64
CA VAL A 181 5.98 20.73 -9.18
C VAL A 181 5.78 20.01 -10.51
N ILE A 182 6.82 19.91 -11.34
CA ILE A 182 6.77 19.22 -12.63
C ILE A 182 6.83 17.69 -12.45
N LEU A 183 7.67 17.22 -11.51
CA LEU A 183 7.99 15.81 -11.33
C LEU A 183 7.04 15.09 -10.36
N GLU A 184 6.40 15.80 -9.44
CA GLU A 184 5.51 15.22 -8.42
C GLU A 184 4.48 14.24 -9.00
N PRO A 185 3.76 14.53 -10.10
CA PRO A 185 2.73 13.63 -10.62
C PRO A 185 3.25 12.25 -11.02
N THR A 186 4.54 12.16 -11.32
CA THR A 186 5.22 10.98 -11.89
C THR A 186 5.87 10.08 -10.85
N ILE A 187 5.72 10.37 -9.55
CA ILE A 187 6.33 9.58 -8.48
C ILE A 187 5.71 8.18 -8.39
N ILE A 188 6.52 7.12 -8.55
CA ILE A 188 6.06 5.72 -8.45
C ILE A 188 6.11 5.16 -7.02
N ASP A 189 7.03 5.65 -6.19
CA ASP A 189 7.30 5.15 -4.84
C ASP A 189 7.01 6.23 -3.78
N ARG A 190 5.80 6.80 -3.82
CA ARG A 190 5.35 7.91 -2.94
C ARG A 190 5.57 7.66 -1.44
N GLN A 191 5.61 6.41 -1.00
CA GLN A 191 5.97 6.06 0.38
C GLN A 191 7.36 6.56 0.81
N ASN A 192 8.24 6.87 -0.15
CA ASN A 192 9.58 7.40 0.05
C ASN A 192 9.65 8.94 -0.08
N ALA A 193 8.51 9.63 -0.12
CA ALA A 193 8.41 11.09 -0.33
C ALA A 193 9.24 11.92 0.67
N ASP A 194 9.46 11.43 1.90
CA ASP A 194 10.32 12.09 2.87
C ASP A 194 11.75 12.31 2.35
N ARG A 195 12.24 11.48 1.41
CA ARG A 195 13.56 11.68 0.77
C ARG A 195 13.62 12.96 -0.05
N ILE A 196 12.52 13.31 -0.73
CA ILE A 196 12.40 14.56 -1.49
C ILE A 196 12.36 15.73 -0.50
N ILE A 197 11.58 15.62 0.57
CA ILE A 197 11.47 16.66 1.60
C ILE A 197 12.85 16.94 2.22
N ASN A 198 13.51 15.89 2.72
CA ASN A 198 14.82 15.97 3.37
C ASN A 198 15.97 16.35 2.40
N SER A 199 15.69 16.50 1.10
CA SER A 199 16.68 16.99 0.12
C SER A 199 16.73 18.51 0.02
N MET A 200 15.81 19.22 0.69
CA MET A 200 15.84 20.68 0.79
C MET A 200 16.92 21.15 1.76
N THR A 201 17.41 22.36 1.54
CA THR A 201 18.49 22.95 2.33
C THR A 201 17.95 23.68 3.56
N PHE A 202 16.76 24.28 3.43
CA PHE A 202 16.12 25.07 4.47
C PHE A 202 14.79 24.45 4.92
N ILE A 203 14.44 24.63 6.19
CA ILE A 203 13.17 24.19 6.78
C ILE A 203 11.97 24.76 6.00
N SER A 204 12.05 26.02 5.55
CA SER A 204 11.01 26.63 4.71
C SER A 204 10.89 25.94 3.34
N GLY A 205 11.99 25.42 2.81
CA GLY A 205 12.01 24.58 1.62
C GLY A 205 11.35 23.23 1.87
N GLU A 206 11.69 22.57 2.99
CA GLU A 206 11.06 21.30 3.41
C GLU A 206 9.54 21.44 3.55
N GLU A 207 9.07 22.52 4.18
CA GLU A 207 7.64 22.80 4.36
C GLU A 207 6.93 23.01 3.01
N LYS A 208 7.52 23.80 2.12
CA LYS A 208 6.98 23.99 0.75
C LYS A 208 6.99 22.68 -0.04
N ALA A 209 8.04 21.86 0.09
CA ALA A 209 8.15 20.57 -0.59
C ALA A 209 7.07 19.60 -0.09
N ARG A 210 6.89 19.54 1.22
CA ARG A 210 5.83 18.79 1.88
C ARG A 210 4.47 19.25 1.37
N ASN A 211 4.24 20.55 1.26
CA ASN A 211 3.01 21.09 0.69
C ASN A 211 2.82 20.71 -0.77
N ILE A 212 3.86 20.71 -1.62
CA ILE A 212 3.76 20.26 -3.03
C ILE A 212 3.40 18.78 -3.11
N LEU A 213 4.10 17.93 -2.36
CA LEU A 213 3.83 16.48 -2.32
C LEU A 213 2.44 16.19 -1.75
N ASN A 214 1.95 17.04 -0.85
CA ASN A 214 0.62 16.93 -0.25
C ASN A 214 -0.50 17.64 -1.04
N THR A 215 -0.19 18.54 -1.99
CA THR A 215 -1.22 19.35 -2.70
C THR A 215 -1.90 18.58 -3.82
N LYS A 216 -1.39 17.41 -4.19
CA LYS A 216 -2.09 16.41 -5.01
C LYS A 216 -2.14 15.01 -4.39
N HIS A 217 -1.35 14.78 -3.34
CA HIS A 217 -1.47 13.63 -2.44
C HIS A 217 -1.66 14.12 -1.02
N SER A 218 -2.83 14.70 -0.76
CA SER A 218 -3.60 14.04 0.28
C SER A 218 -3.59 12.58 -0.16
N SER A 219 -2.78 11.74 0.49
CA SER A 219 -3.18 10.35 0.59
C SER A 219 -4.57 10.46 1.17
N SER A 220 -5.54 10.45 0.26
CA SER A 220 -6.92 10.69 0.55
C SER A 220 -7.32 9.44 1.29
N ARG A 221 -6.98 9.41 2.59
CA ARG A 221 -7.05 8.25 3.45
C ARG A 221 -8.40 7.63 3.18
N LEU A 222 -8.37 6.37 2.73
CA LEU A 222 -9.60 5.64 2.51
C LEU A 222 -10.39 5.67 3.81
N TYR A 223 -11.65 6.05 3.69
CA TYR A 223 -12.57 5.96 4.80
C TYR A 223 -12.57 4.53 5.35
N THR A 224 -12.40 4.36 6.65
CA THR A 224 -12.74 3.09 7.30
C THR A 224 -14.26 2.94 7.37
N ASP A 225 -14.74 1.71 7.60
CA ASP A 225 -16.17 1.45 7.74
C ASP A 225 -16.82 2.24 8.89
N ALA A 226 -16.09 2.43 10.00
CA ALA A 226 -16.59 3.25 11.12
C ALA A 226 -16.69 4.74 10.75
N GLU A 227 -15.68 5.26 10.04
CA GLU A 227 -15.65 6.66 9.62
C GLU A 227 -16.72 6.95 8.56
N ILE A 228 -16.94 6.04 7.60
CA ILE A 228 -17.96 6.24 6.56
C ILE A 228 -19.36 6.17 7.16
N ASN A 229 -19.59 5.33 8.17
CA ASN A 229 -20.86 5.30 8.91
C ASN A 229 -21.11 6.64 9.61
N THR A 230 -20.08 7.19 10.26
CA THR A 230 -20.17 8.50 10.89
C THR A 230 -20.47 9.62 9.89
N LEU A 231 -19.88 9.57 8.69
CA LEU A 231 -20.22 10.50 7.61
C LEU A 231 -21.65 10.31 7.12
N TYR A 232 -22.07 9.06 6.87
CA TYR A 232 -23.41 8.70 6.44
C TYR A 232 -24.47 9.25 7.40
N ASP A 233 -24.31 9.04 8.72
CA ASP A 233 -25.26 9.52 9.72
C ASP A 233 -25.32 11.05 9.76
N ARG A 234 -24.18 11.74 9.62
CA ARG A 234 -24.17 13.21 9.54
C ARG A 234 -24.90 13.74 8.31
N VAL A 235 -24.65 13.13 7.14
CA VAL A 235 -25.29 13.54 5.89
C VAL A 235 -26.78 13.21 5.92
N LYS A 236 -27.18 12.04 6.42
CA LYS A 236 -28.58 11.62 6.54
C LYS A 236 -29.39 12.54 7.45
N ASN A 237 -28.80 12.99 8.56
CA ASN A 237 -29.46 13.85 9.53
C ASN A 237 -29.36 15.36 9.20
N ALA A 238 -28.57 15.74 8.20
CA ALA A 238 -28.54 17.12 7.72
C ALA A 238 -29.82 17.43 6.96
N PHE A 239 -30.45 18.56 7.27
CA PHE A 239 -31.66 19.03 6.58
C PHE A 239 -31.61 20.56 6.48
N PRO A 240 -32.02 21.16 5.34
CA PRO A 240 -32.57 20.55 4.12
C PRO A 240 -31.49 19.92 3.19
N SER A 241 -31.88 19.39 2.02
CA SER A 241 -30.96 18.69 1.10
C SER A 241 -29.71 19.49 0.68
N SER A 242 -29.77 20.83 0.72
CA SER A 242 -28.59 21.69 0.51
C SER A 242 -27.54 21.53 1.61
N GLU A 243 -27.96 21.33 2.86
CA GLU A 243 -27.05 21.06 3.98
C GLU A 243 -26.49 19.63 3.91
N GLN A 244 -27.22 18.68 3.34
CA GLN A 244 -26.70 17.33 3.07
C GLN A 244 -25.50 17.37 2.12
N LEU A 245 -25.62 18.07 1.00
CA LEU A 245 -24.53 18.22 0.01
C LEU A 245 -23.32 18.95 0.61
N LYS A 246 -23.55 20.03 1.35
CA LYS A 246 -22.48 20.77 2.03
C LYS A 246 -21.77 19.93 3.09
N THR A 247 -22.54 19.14 3.85
CA THR A 247 -22.00 18.22 4.86
C THR A 247 -21.19 17.10 4.19
N LEU A 248 -21.66 16.59 3.06
CA LEU A 248 -20.95 15.60 2.26
C LEU A 248 -19.63 16.16 1.70
N GLU A 249 -19.66 17.34 1.07
CA GLU A 249 -18.47 18.01 0.53
C GLU A 249 -17.43 18.28 1.62
N THR A 250 -17.86 18.87 2.74
CA THR A 250 -17.00 19.13 3.91
C THR A 250 -16.49 17.83 4.54
N GLY A 251 -17.30 16.77 4.51
CA GLY A 251 -16.94 15.47 5.04
C GLY A 251 -15.88 14.77 4.20
N LEU A 252 -15.94 14.88 2.88
CA LEU A 252 -14.99 14.21 2.01
C LEU A 252 -13.61 14.86 2.07
N ASN A 253 -13.46 16.17 2.31
CA ASN A 253 -12.22 16.90 2.62
C ASN A 253 -10.90 16.20 2.17
N SER A 254 -10.74 16.01 0.86
CA SER A 254 -9.58 15.34 0.26
C SER A 254 -9.29 13.92 0.80
N ARG A 255 -10.34 13.14 1.09
CA ARG A 255 -10.32 11.70 1.45
C ARG A 255 -11.00 10.91 0.35
N ASN A 256 -10.60 9.64 0.21
CA ASN A 256 -11.14 8.78 -0.81
C ASN A 256 -12.18 7.84 -0.20
N ILE A 257 -13.10 7.45 -1.06
CA ILE A 257 -14.12 6.44 -0.77
C ILE A 257 -14.05 5.35 -1.83
N THR A 258 -14.44 4.14 -1.46
CA THR A 258 -14.64 3.07 -2.44
C THR A 258 -15.98 3.24 -3.15
N CYS A 259 -16.18 2.56 -4.28
CA CYS A 259 -17.46 2.50 -4.98
C CYS A 259 -18.56 1.96 -4.04
N LYS A 260 -18.25 1.01 -3.15
CA LYS A 260 -19.21 0.50 -2.15
C LYS A 260 -19.61 1.57 -1.14
N GLN A 261 -18.65 2.36 -0.67
CA GLN A 261 -18.89 3.48 0.23
C GLN A 261 -19.67 4.61 -0.45
N CYS A 262 -19.38 4.87 -1.73
CA CYS A 262 -20.15 5.77 -2.58
C CYS A 262 -21.62 5.31 -2.69
N VAL A 263 -21.86 4.03 -3.04
CA VAL A 263 -23.21 3.43 -3.09
C VAL A 263 -23.94 3.59 -1.76
N LYS A 264 -23.24 3.38 -0.64
CA LYS A 264 -23.81 3.59 0.69
C LYS A 264 -24.28 5.03 0.89
N LEU A 265 -23.49 6.02 0.52
CA LEU A 265 -23.88 7.43 0.62
C LEU A 265 -25.03 7.79 -0.35
N LEU A 266 -25.06 7.20 -1.55
CA LEU A 266 -26.16 7.37 -2.51
C LEU A 266 -27.49 6.80 -2.00
N SER A 267 -27.46 5.82 -1.08
CA SER A 267 -28.68 5.28 -0.46
C SER A 267 -29.42 6.27 0.45
N ILE A 268 -28.86 7.46 0.71
CA ILE A 268 -29.55 8.56 1.40
C ILE A 268 -30.58 9.22 0.47
N CYS A 269 -30.37 9.15 -0.84
CA CYS A 269 -31.20 9.80 -1.84
C CYS A 269 -32.34 8.89 -2.31
N ASP A 270 -33.52 9.47 -2.49
CA ASP A 270 -34.70 8.75 -2.97
C ASP A 270 -34.75 8.70 -4.50
N PHE A 271 -34.26 9.75 -5.17
CA PHE A 271 -34.38 9.91 -6.63
C PHE A 271 -33.02 10.01 -7.33
N ASP A 272 -32.96 9.55 -8.59
CA ASP A 272 -31.74 9.60 -9.42
C ASP A 272 -31.20 11.03 -9.60
N SER A 273 -32.07 12.04 -9.69
CA SER A 273 -31.65 13.45 -9.79
C SER A 273 -30.88 13.93 -8.55
N GLU A 274 -31.15 13.38 -7.38
CA GLU A 274 -30.42 13.67 -6.14
C GLU A 274 -29.13 12.85 -6.08
N ARG A 275 -29.20 11.56 -6.43
CA ARG A 275 -28.03 10.69 -6.55
C ARG A 275 -26.98 11.30 -7.46
N MET A 276 -27.38 11.89 -8.58
CA MET A 276 -26.48 12.58 -9.51
C MET A 276 -25.76 13.77 -8.85
N LYS A 277 -26.46 14.61 -8.09
CA LYS A 277 -25.84 15.74 -7.36
C LYS A 277 -24.84 15.26 -6.31
N PHE A 278 -25.20 14.22 -5.55
CA PHE A 278 -24.29 13.58 -4.60
C PHE A 278 -23.07 13.01 -5.31
N LEU A 279 -23.27 12.33 -6.44
CA LEU A 279 -22.20 11.73 -7.20
C LEU A 279 -21.27 12.76 -7.83
N GLN A 280 -21.77 13.93 -8.25
CA GLN A 280 -20.91 15.03 -8.72
C GLN A 280 -19.91 15.49 -7.64
N VAL A 281 -20.31 15.47 -6.38
CA VAL A 281 -19.43 15.76 -5.24
C VAL A 281 -18.47 14.59 -4.97
N MET A 282 -18.94 13.35 -5.07
CA MET A 282 -18.16 12.15 -4.72
C MET A 282 -17.22 11.64 -5.81
N ALA A 283 -17.52 11.87 -7.09
CA ALA A 283 -16.79 11.28 -8.21
C ALA A 283 -15.27 11.57 -8.20
N PRO A 284 -14.80 12.78 -7.83
CA PRO A 284 -13.36 13.04 -7.69
C PRO A 284 -12.66 12.25 -6.56
N HIS A 285 -13.43 11.64 -5.66
CA HIS A 285 -12.96 10.95 -4.47
C HIS A 285 -13.04 9.42 -4.59
N ILE A 286 -13.45 8.89 -5.74
CA ILE A 286 -13.58 7.44 -5.94
C ILE A 286 -12.19 6.84 -6.14
N TYR A 287 -11.83 5.88 -5.29
CA TYR A 287 -10.53 5.22 -5.33
C TYR A 287 -10.47 4.03 -6.29
N ASP A 288 -11.49 3.17 -6.25
CA ASP A 288 -11.48 1.84 -6.88
C ASP A 288 -12.36 1.80 -8.13
N CYS A 289 -12.10 2.73 -9.06
CA CYS A 289 -12.87 2.97 -10.28
C CYS A 289 -13.19 1.73 -11.12
N HIS A 290 -12.39 0.67 -11.05
CA HIS A 290 -12.68 -0.61 -11.69
C HIS A 290 -14.03 -1.24 -11.27
N ASN A 291 -14.56 -0.85 -10.10
CA ASN A 291 -15.84 -1.32 -9.56
C ASN A 291 -17.01 -0.40 -9.93
N GLN A 292 -16.81 0.62 -10.77
CA GLN A 292 -17.80 1.66 -11.10
C GLN A 292 -19.19 1.15 -11.50
N GLN A 293 -19.29 -0.09 -12.01
CA GLN A 293 -20.56 -0.68 -12.39
C GLN A 293 -21.56 -0.70 -11.23
N ILE A 294 -21.10 -0.91 -9.99
CA ILE A 294 -21.99 -0.93 -8.81
C ILE A 294 -22.59 0.44 -8.49
N ILE A 295 -21.95 1.54 -8.95
CA ILE A 295 -22.51 2.89 -8.83
C ILE A 295 -23.52 3.11 -9.95
N ILE A 296 -23.20 2.72 -11.19
CA ILE A 296 -24.10 2.83 -12.34
C ILE A 296 -25.40 2.07 -12.08
N ASP A 297 -25.33 0.90 -11.47
CA ASP A 297 -26.49 0.07 -11.16
C ASP A 297 -27.41 0.66 -10.07
N THR A 298 -26.99 1.72 -9.37
CA THR A 298 -27.85 2.45 -8.41
C THR A 298 -28.86 3.38 -9.07
N MET A 299 -28.67 3.71 -10.35
CA MET A 299 -29.63 4.52 -11.08
C MET A 299 -30.78 3.65 -11.60
N ASP A 300 -31.99 4.16 -11.49
CA ASP A 300 -33.20 3.50 -11.96
C ASP A 300 -33.33 3.64 -13.49
N PHE A 301 -32.99 4.80 -14.03
CA PHE A 301 -33.22 5.14 -15.44
C PHE A 301 -31.97 4.97 -16.33
N PRO A 302 -32.12 4.48 -17.58
CA PRO A 302 -31.00 4.30 -18.51
C PRO A 302 -30.25 5.59 -18.88
N SER A 303 -30.96 6.71 -19.02
CA SER A 303 -30.35 8.01 -19.34
C SER A 303 -29.34 8.44 -18.27
N GLU A 304 -29.70 8.27 -17.01
CA GLU A 304 -28.88 8.63 -15.86
C GLU A 304 -27.69 7.68 -15.73
N LYS A 305 -27.85 6.39 -16.09
CA LYS A 305 -26.72 5.45 -16.19
C LYS A 305 -25.67 5.92 -17.19
N ASP A 306 -26.09 6.47 -18.32
CA ASP A 306 -25.17 7.02 -19.32
C ASP A 306 -24.48 8.30 -18.82
N GLU A 307 -25.19 9.18 -18.13
CA GLU A 307 -24.59 10.36 -17.49
C GLU A 307 -23.58 9.99 -16.41
N VAL A 308 -23.89 9.00 -15.57
CA VAL A 308 -22.97 8.47 -14.55
C VAL A 308 -21.69 7.92 -15.19
N ARG A 309 -21.81 7.15 -16.28
CA ARG A 309 -20.65 6.63 -17.02
C ARG A 309 -19.74 7.76 -17.50
N GLN A 310 -20.32 8.78 -18.11
CA GLN A 310 -19.56 9.95 -18.60
C GLN A 310 -18.90 10.72 -17.45
N LEU A 311 -19.60 10.88 -16.32
CA LEU A 311 -19.07 11.55 -15.14
C LEU A 311 -17.88 10.79 -14.56
N ILE A 312 -18.01 9.48 -14.31
CA ILE A 312 -16.95 8.68 -13.71
C ILE A 312 -15.73 8.59 -14.65
N GLN A 313 -15.94 8.42 -15.95
CA GLN A 313 -14.85 8.40 -16.95
C GLN A 313 -14.00 9.68 -16.96
N ARG A 314 -14.55 10.82 -16.53
CA ARG A 314 -13.80 12.08 -16.42
C ARG A 314 -12.75 12.05 -15.31
N TYR A 315 -13.00 11.29 -14.23
CA TYR A 315 -12.17 11.27 -13.02
C TYR A 315 -11.38 9.97 -12.86
N CYS A 316 -11.84 8.88 -13.48
CA CYS A 316 -11.22 7.57 -13.47
C CYS A 316 -10.58 7.29 -14.84
N LYS A 317 -9.24 7.28 -14.91
CA LYS A 317 -8.45 6.95 -16.12
C LYS A 317 -7.71 5.63 -15.96
#